data_AF-A0A8T4FIK7-F1
#
_entry.id   AF-A0A8T4FIK7-F1
#
_cell.length_a   1.000
_cell.length_b   1.000
_cell.length_c   1.000
_cell.angle_alpha   90.00
_cell.angle_beta   90.00
_cell.angle_gamma   90.00
#
_symmetry.space_group_name_H-M   'P 1'
#
loop_
_entity.id
_entity.type
_entity.pdbx_description
1 polymer ?
#
loop_
_entity_poly.entity_id
_entity_poly.type
_entity_poly.pdbx_seq_one_letter_code
_entity_poly.pdbx_strand_id
1 'polypeptide(L)'
;MISFYDKRSDAEKEKAITLDQAKENAWRYIAEKYPEFVKMNTVEIDSEYNDHMAGGKDYILTWRESVDGVQTLNIVTLAVDAVNGEILSYMALNRDYDGTMTPKLSEEEAYAKAIEAFPGIEVTDKSCTLSVEYVEKGRPALSYTVMLKGKPVNYASYGGIVLIDAESGEIMLKSGYN
;
A
#
# COMPACT_ATOMS: atom_id res chain seq x y z
N MET A 1 12.11 -27.73 -24.43
CA MET A 1 10.77 -27.31 -23.96
C MET A 1 10.36 -28.29 -22.87
N ILE A 2 10.53 -27.92 -21.61
CA ILE A 2 10.14 -28.77 -20.48
C ILE A 2 8.76 -28.26 -20.06
N SER A 3 7.73 -29.09 -20.31
CA SER A 3 6.37 -28.86 -19.85
C SER A 3 6.24 -29.50 -18.47
N PHE A 4 5.89 -28.72 -17.45
CA PHE A 4 5.57 -29.24 -16.13
C PHE A 4 4.11 -29.69 -16.13
N TYR A 5 3.90 -31.00 -16.05
CA TYR A 5 2.57 -31.60 -15.92
C TYR A 5 2.07 -31.39 -14.48
N ASP A 6 1.11 -30.47 -14.31
CA ASP A 6 0.43 -30.24 -13.03
C ASP A 6 -0.43 -31.46 -12.67
N LYS A 7 -0.01 -32.20 -11.64
CA LYS A 7 -0.62 -33.47 -11.21
C LYS A 7 -1.87 -33.30 -10.33
N ARG A 8 -2.36 -32.09 -10.12
CA ARG A 8 -3.56 -31.86 -9.29
C ARG A 8 -4.82 -32.29 -10.02
N SER A 9 -5.76 -32.87 -9.27
CA SER A 9 -7.09 -33.21 -9.76
C SER A 9 -7.90 -31.94 -10.05
N ASP A 10 -8.83 -31.99 -10.99
CA ASP A 10 -9.66 -30.83 -11.33
C ASP A 10 -10.49 -30.33 -10.12
N ALA A 11 -10.85 -31.23 -9.20
CA ALA A 11 -11.51 -30.89 -7.94
C ALA A 11 -10.65 -30.07 -6.96
N GLU A 12 -9.32 -30.18 -7.01
CA GLU A 12 -8.39 -29.36 -6.21
C GLU A 12 -8.15 -27.98 -6.84
N LYS A 13 -8.41 -27.82 -8.14
CA LYS A 13 -8.41 -26.52 -8.81
C LYS A 13 -9.73 -25.76 -8.60
N GLU A 14 -10.78 -26.44 -8.17
CA GLU A 14 -12.17 -25.95 -8.15
C GLU A 14 -12.64 -25.36 -6.80
N LYS A 15 -11.75 -25.18 -5.81
CA LYS A 15 -12.14 -24.66 -4.49
C LYS A 15 -11.41 -23.42 -4.01
N ALA A 16 -10.68 -22.72 -4.87
CA ALA A 16 -10.09 -21.44 -4.52
C ALA A 16 -11.19 -20.41 -4.20
N ILE A 17 -10.98 -19.64 -3.13
CA ILE A 17 -11.89 -18.56 -2.76
C ILE A 17 -11.62 -17.33 -3.64
N THR A 18 -12.63 -16.50 -3.85
CA THR A 18 -12.46 -15.23 -4.57
C THR A 18 -11.81 -14.17 -3.67
N LEU A 19 -11.30 -13.10 -4.29
CA LEU A 19 -10.81 -11.93 -3.56
C LEU A 19 -11.89 -11.35 -2.63
N ASP A 20 -13.14 -11.27 -3.07
CA ASP A 20 -14.24 -10.76 -2.25
C ASP A 20 -14.50 -11.66 -1.04
N GLN A 21 -14.46 -12.98 -1.21
CA GLN A 21 -14.56 -13.93 -0.10
C GLN A 21 -13.37 -13.79 0.87
N ALA A 22 -12.16 -13.57 0.34
CA ALA A 22 -10.98 -13.33 1.17
C ALA A 22 -11.14 -12.05 2.00
N LYS A 23 -11.65 -10.97 1.38
CA LYS A 23 -11.96 -9.70 2.05
C LYS A 23 -13.04 -9.86 3.11
N GLU A 24 -14.09 -10.63 2.86
CA GLU A 24 -15.10 -10.94 3.87
C GLU A 24 -14.52 -11.72 5.05
N ASN A 25 -13.72 -12.75 4.78
CA ASN A 25 -13.06 -13.55 5.83
C ASN A 25 -12.11 -12.68 6.67
N ALA A 26 -11.30 -11.87 5.99
CA ALA A 26 -10.42 -10.88 6.59
C ALA A 26 -11.18 -9.91 7.48
N TRP A 27 -12.24 -9.29 6.97
CA TRP A 27 -13.01 -8.29 7.71
C TRP A 27 -13.68 -8.88 8.95
N ARG A 28 -14.22 -10.10 8.86
CA ARG A 28 -14.73 -10.82 10.05
C ARG A 28 -13.63 -11.04 11.10
N TYR A 29 -12.43 -11.42 10.67
CA TYR A 29 -11.31 -11.62 11.57
C TYR A 29 -10.85 -10.30 12.23
N ILE A 30 -10.80 -9.21 11.45
CA ILE A 30 -10.48 -7.87 11.96
C ILE A 30 -11.52 -7.44 13.00
N ALA A 31 -12.82 -7.62 12.72
CA ALA A 31 -13.89 -7.27 13.66
C ALA A 31 -13.77 -8.02 14.99
N GLU A 32 -13.26 -9.25 14.98
CA GLU A 32 -13.00 -10.03 16.20
C GLU A 32 -11.75 -9.55 16.96
N LYS A 33 -10.63 -9.32 16.25
CA LYS A 33 -9.33 -9.03 16.87
C LYS A 33 -9.11 -7.55 17.20
N TYR A 34 -9.68 -6.66 16.41
CA TYR A 34 -9.53 -5.22 16.54
C TYR A 34 -10.87 -4.50 16.25
N PRO A 35 -11.87 -4.65 17.15
CA PRO A 35 -13.24 -4.18 16.94
C PRO A 35 -13.38 -2.65 16.83
N GLU A 36 -12.40 -1.87 17.30
CA GLU A 36 -12.43 -0.42 17.12
C GLU A 36 -12.06 -0.02 15.69
N PHE A 37 -11.18 -0.77 15.01
CA PHE A 37 -10.77 -0.47 13.64
C PHE A 37 -11.93 -0.54 12.65
N VAL A 38 -12.85 -1.50 12.83
CA VAL A 38 -14.03 -1.63 11.96
C VAL A 38 -15.06 -0.52 12.17
N LYS A 39 -14.90 0.31 13.21
CA LYS A 39 -15.71 1.52 13.43
C LYS A 39 -15.03 2.78 12.89
N MET A 40 -13.75 2.71 12.54
CA MET A 40 -13.01 3.81 11.93
C MET A 40 -13.44 3.96 10.47
N ASN A 41 -13.22 5.15 9.90
CA ASN A 41 -13.34 5.33 8.46
C ASN A 41 -12.10 4.72 7.79
N THR A 42 -12.23 3.54 7.18
CA THR A 42 -11.09 2.82 6.59
C THR A 42 -11.16 2.80 5.08
N VAL A 43 -10.01 2.86 4.44
CA VAL A 43 -9.84 2.65 3.00
C VAL A 43 -8.95 1.44 2.76
N GLU A 44 -9.28 0.66 1.73
CA GLU A 44 -8.38 -0.37 1.20
C GLU A 44 -7.25 0.33 0.46
N ILE A 45 -6.02 0.10 0.88
CA ILE A 45 -4.83 0.67 0.22
C ILE A 45 -4.08 -0.36 -0.62
N ASP A 46 -4.32 -1.65 -0.37
CA ASP A 46 -3.69 -2.73 -1.13
C ASP A 46 -4.51 -4.04 -1.09
N SER A 47 -4.46 -4.78 -2.19
CA SER A 47 -5.08 -6.10 -2.35
C SER A 47 -4.38 -6.87 -3.47
N GLU A 48 -3.49 -7.78 -3.08
CA GLU A 48 -2.65 -8.53 -4.00
C GLU A 48 -2.92 -10.04 -3.89
N TYR A 49 -2.87 -10.74 -5.02
CA TYR A 49 -2.82 -12.20 -5.06
C TYR A 49 -1.39 -12.64 -5.31
N ASN A 50 -0.88 -13.53 -4.46
CA ASN A 50 0.45 -14.10 -4.60
C ASN A 50 0.36 -15.61 -4.87
N ASP A 51 1.14 -16.06 -5.85
CA ASP A 51 1.39 -17.48 -6.10
C ASP A 51 2.85 -17.79 -5.78
N HIS A 52 3.08 -18.35 -4.59
CA HIS A 52 4.41 -18.74 -4.11
C HIS A 52 4.84 -20.12 -4.67
N MET A 53 4.19 -20.62 -5.71
CA MET A 53 4.39 -21.93 -6.30
C MET A 53 4.20 -23.05 -5.25
N ALA A 54 5.29 -23.65 -4.78
CA ALA A 54 5.27 -24.70 -3.76
C ALA A 54 4.90 -24.15 -2.37
N GLY A 55 5.03 -22.83 -2.15
CA GLY A 55 4.69 -22.18 -0.88
C GLY A 55 3.20 -21.92 -0.69
N GLY A 56 2.36 -22.26 -1.67
CA GLY A 56 0.93 -21.99 -1.63
C GLY A 56 0.56 -20.66 -2.27
N LYS A 57 -0.69 -20.25 -2.06
CA LYS A 57 -1.30 -19.08 -2.68
C LYS A 57 -2.04 -18.28 -1.63
N ASP A 58 -1.88 -16.97 -1.64
CA ASP A 58 -2.52 -16.09 -0.68
C ASP A 58 -3.04 -14.80 -1.31
N TYR A 59 -3.93 -14.15 -0.58
CA TYR A 59 -4.28 -12.76 -0.75
C TYR A 59 -3.65 -11.94 0.37
N ILE A 60 -2.87 -10.91 0.03
CA ILE A 60 -2.41 -9.90 1.00
C ILE A 60 -3.34 -8.71 0.89
N LEU A 61 -3.95 -8.34 2.01
CA LEU A 61 -4.97 -7.30 2.07
C LEU A 61 -4.55 -6.27 3.12
N THR A 62 -4.58 -4.99 2.75
CA THR A 62 -4.23 -3.89 3.66
C THR A 62 -5.28 -2.81 3.67
N TRP A 63 -5.73 -2.47 4.88
CA TRP A 63 -6.62 -1.34 5.14
C TRP A 63 -5.96 -0.34 6.06
N ARG A 64 -6.30 0.94 5.86
CA ARG A 64 -5.78 2.03 6.66
C ARG A 64 -6.91 3.00 6.99
N GLU A 65 -6.90 3.53 8.21
CA GLU A 65 -7.84 4.59 8.58
C GLU A 65 -7.55 5.84 7.75
N SER A 66 -8.62 6.53 7.34
CA SER A 66 -8.60 7.82 6.69
C SER A 66 -9.44 8.83 7.46
N VAL A 67 -8.85 9.95 7.85
CA VAL A 67 -9.52 11.07 8.50
C VAL A 67 -9.35 12.29 7.60
N ASP A 68 -10.47 12.86 7.13
CA ASP A 68 -10.49 14.02 6.23
C ASP A 68 -9.58 13.90 4.99
N GLY A 69 -9.49 12.68 4.43
CA GLY A 69 -8.65 12.37 3.27
C GLY A 69 -7.17 12.09 3.59
N VAL A 70 -6.76 12.17 4.85
CA VAL A 70 -5.40 11.82 5.32
C VAL A 70 -5.39 10.39 5.82
N GLN A 71 -4.45 9.57 5.34
CA GLN A 71 -4.27 8.21 5.87
C GLN A 71 -3.45 8.24 7.18
N THR A 72 -3.99 7.70 8.27
CA THR A 72 -3.39 7.82 9.62
C THR A 72 -2.37 6.71 9.89
N LEU A 73 -1.84 6.58 11.10
CA LEU A 73 -0.97 5.45 11.47
C LEU A 73 -1.74 4.16 11.77
N ASN A 74 -3.08 4.21 11.79
CA ASN A 74 -3.92 3.04 12.05
C ASN A 74 -4.05 2.21 10.78
N ILE A 75 -3.38 1.05 10.76
CA ILE A 75 -3.28 0.18 9.59
C ILE A 75 -3.41 -1.29 10.00
N VAL A 76 -4.06 -2.08 9.15
CA VAL A 76 -4.18 -3.52 9.29
C VAL A 76 -3.75 -4.17 8.00
N THR A 77 -2.82 -5.13 8.10
CA THR A 77 -2.41 -6.01 6.99
C THR A 77 -2.61 -7.46 7.42
N LEU A 78 -3.12 -8.28 6.52
CA LEU A 78 -3.29 -9.71 6.75
C LEU A 78 -3.10 -10.49 5.46
N ALA A 79 -2.77 -11.78 5.63
CA ALA A 79 -2.72 -12.73 4.53
C ALA A 79 -3.84 -13.77 4.71
N VAL A 80 -4.57 -14.05 3.64
CA VAL A 80 -5.64 -15.06 3.58
C VAL A 80 -5.26 -16.14 2.59
N ASP A 81 -5.33 -17.40 2.99
CA ASP A 81 -5.09 -18.54 2.09
C ASP A 81 -6.12 -18.52 0.94
N ALA A 82 -5.64 -18.49 -0.29
CA ALA A 82 -6.49 -18.37 -1.47
C ALA A 82 -7.23 -19.68 -1.81
N VAL A 83 -6.90 -20.80 -1.17
CA VAL A 83 -7.50 -22.11 -1.37
C VAL A 83 -8.65 -22.35 -0.39
N ASN A 84 -8.46 -22.04 0.90
CA ASN A 84 -9.46 -22.38 1.92
C ASN A 84 -10.02 -21.16 2.68
N GLY A 85 -9.44 -19.98 2.50
CA GLY A 85 -9.87 -18.75 3.14
C GLY A 85 -9.45 -18.59 4.60
N GLU A 86 -8.54 -19.43 5.10
CA GLU A 86 -7.97 -19.30 6.44
C GLU A 86 -7.06 -18.08 6.55
N ILE A 87 -7.04 -17.46 7.73
CA ILE A 87 -6.14 -16.34 8.00
C ILE A 87 -4.75 -16.89 8.31
N LEU A 88 -3.80 -16.62 7.42
CA LEU A 88 -2.41 -17.08 7.53
C LEU A 88 -1.57 -16.17 8.43
N SER A 89 -1.80 -14.86 8.35
CA SER A 89 -1.11 -13.87 9.19
C SER A 89 -1.96 -12.62 9.39
N TYR A 90 -1.67 -11.91 10.48
CA TYR A 90 -2.35 -10.67 10.84
C TYR A 90 -1.37 -9.74 11.55
N MET A 91 -1.35 -8.47 11.12
CA MET A 91 -0.60 -7.39 11.75
C MET A 91 -1.50 -6.17 11.81
N ALA A 92 -1.53 -5.52 12.96
CA ALA A 92 -2.21 -4.25 13.13
C ALA A 92 -1.30 -3.26 13.85
N LEU A 93 -1.35 -2.01 13.40
CA LEU A 93 -0.78 -0.88 14.09
C LEU A 93 -1.93 0.01 14.52
N ASN A 94 -1.99 0.28 15.83
CA ASN A 94 -2.88 1.27 16.40
C ASN A 94 -2.01 2.33 17.07
N ARG A 95 -1.96 3.53 16.50
CA ARG A 95 -1.16 4.63 17.01
C ARG A 95 -1.84 5.96 16.76
N ASP A 96 -1.92 6.74 17.82
CA ASP A 96 -2.35 8.13 17.74
C ASP A 96 -1.28 9.00 17.06
N TYR A 97 -1.74 10.08 16.44
CA TYR A 97 -0.91 11.15 15.93
C TYR A 97 -1.40 12.46 16.54
N ASP A 98 -0.48 13.20 17.17
CA ASP A 98 -0.75 14.45 17.89
C ASP A 98 -0.42 15.71 17.06
N GLY A 99 0.08 15.54 15.83
CA GLY A 99 0.36 16.63 14.91
C GLY A 99 -0.87 17.12 14.14
N THR A 100 -0.66 18.09 13.25
CA THR A 100 -1.72 18.62 12.39
C THR A 100 -2.02 17.66 11.24
N MET A 101 -3.30 17.47 10.93
CA MET A 101 -3.76 16.74 9.73
C MET A 101 -3.96 17.66 8.52
N THR A 102 -3.79 18.97 8.70
CA THR A 102 -3.90 19.95 7.62
C THR A 102 -2.51 20.24 7.05
N PRO A 103 -2.27 19.95 5.76
CA PRO A 103 -0.99 20.24 5.12
C PRO A 103 -0.84 21.75 4.89
N LYS A 104 0.40 22.26 4.93
CA LYS A 104 0.71 23.64 4.53
C LYS A 104 0.99 23.74 3.03
N LEU A 105 1.45 22.64 2.43
CA LEU A 105 1.61 22.49 0.99
C LEU A 105 0.33 21.94 0.37
N SER A 106 0.06 22.38 -0.85
CA SER A 106 -0.92 21.76 -1.72
C SER A 106 -0.36 20.50 -2.41
N GLU A 107 -1.25 19.66 -2.92
CA GLU A 107 -0.87 18.49 -3.74
C GLU A 107 -0.08 18.90 -5.00
N GLU A 108 -0.43 20.04 -5.62
CA GLU A 108 0.26 20.57 -6.80
C GLU A 108 1.70 21.00 -6.49
N GLU A 109 1.93 21.63 -5.35
CA GLU A 109 3.28 21.98 -4.87
C GLU A 109 4.11 20.72 -4.54
N ALA A 110 3.48 19.70 -3.97
CA ALA A 110 4.13 18.41 -3.74
C ALA A 110 4.55 17.75 -5.07
N TYR A 111 3.68 17.75 -6.09
CA TYR A 111 4.05 17.26 -7.43
C TYR A 111 5.20 18.04 -8.04
N ALA A 112 5.19 19.38 -7.96
CA ALA A 112 6.25 20.20 -8.52
C ALA A 112 7.61 19.84 -7.89
N LYS A 113 7.66 19.75 -6.56
CA LYS A 113 8.85 19.31 -5.81
C LYS A 113 9.29 17.88 -6.19
N ALA A 114 8.36 16.96 -6.38
CA ALA A 114 8.69 15.60 -6.79
C ALA A 114 9.30 15.54 -8.20
N ILE A 115 8.79 16.35 -9.15
CA ILE A 115 9.32 16.44 -10.52
C ILE A 115 10.74 17.04 -10.50
N GLU A 116 10.97 18.07 -9.70
CA GLU A 116 12.31 18.65 -9.49
C GLU A 116 13.32 17.62 -8.98
N ALA A 117 12.87 16.63 -8.19
CA ALA A 117 13.71 15.56 -7.70
C ALA A 117 14.19 14.60 -8.81
N PHE A 118 13.56 14.59 -9.99
CA PHE A 118 13.92 13.77 -11.16
C PHE A 118 14.17 14.65 -12.40
N PRO A 119 15.37 15.25 -12.53
CA PRO A 119 15.66 16.20 -13.60
C PRO A 119 15.51 15.61 -15.01
N GLY A 120 14.65 16.22 -15.83
CA GLY A 120 14.43 15.79 -17.21
C GLY A 120 13.39 14.69 -17.36
N ILE A 121 12.63 14.37 -16.31
CA ILE A 121 11.52 13.41 -16.40
C ILE A 121 10.40 13.92 -17.31
N GLU A 122 10.07 13.11 -18.32
CA GLU A 122 8.84 13.23 -19.09
C GLU A 122 7.78 12.37 -18.38
N VAL A 123 6.98 12.99 -17.48
CA VAL A 123 6.00 12.28 -16.66
C VAL A 123 4.88 11.69 -17.53
N THR A 124 4.67 10.39 -17.39
CA THR A 124 3.61 9.62 -18.08
C THR A 124 2.47 9.22 -17.14
N ASP A 125 2.77 9.06 -15.85
CA ASP A 125 1.80 8.74 -14.81
C ASP A 125 2.28 9.30 -13.47
N LYS A 126 1.34 9.64 -12.60
CA LYS A 126 1.64 10.15 -11.26
C LYS A 126 0.50 9.90 -10.29
N SER A 127 0.83 9.71 -9.03
CA SER A 127 -0.12 9.67 -7.93
C SER A 127 0.45 10.40 -6.71
N CYS A 128 -0.43 10.88 -5.85
CA CYS A 128 -0.08 11.52 -4.60
C CYS A 128 -1.02 11.03 -3.51
N THR A 129 -0.46 10.68 -2.35
CA THR A 129 -1.22 10.30 -1.17
C THR A 129 -0.73 11.12 0.01
N LEU A 130 -1.67 11.71 0.77
CA LEU A 130 -1.38 12.40 2.01
C LEU A 130 -1.55 11.41 3.16
N SER A 131 -0.48 11.16 3.90
CA SER A 131 -0.47 10.20 4.99
C SER A 131 0.46 10.63 6.12
N VAL A 132 0.22 10.11 7.31
CA VAL A 132 1.15 10.23 8.42
C VAL A 132 2.17 9.09 8.30
N GLU A 133 3.45 9.41 8.13
CA GLU A 133 4.51 8.41 7.92
C GLU A 133 5.63 8.53 8.95
N TYR A 134 6.27 7.40 9.26
CA TYR A 134 7.51 7.40 10.05
C TYR A 134 8.71 7.64 9.15
N VAL A 135 9.23 8.85 9.20
CA VAL A 135 10.32 9.33 8.33
C VAL A 135 11.69 8.93 8.89
N GLU A 136 11.87 9.12 10.19
CA GLU A 136 13.04 8.68 10.95
C GLU A 136 12.58 8.00 12.25
N LYS A 137 13.49 7.26 12.89
CA LYS A 137 13.23 6.50 14.12
C LYS A 137 12.64 7.38 15.23
N GLY A 138 11.31 7.46 15.28
CA GLY A 138 10.56 7.89 16.45
C GLY A 138 9.60 9.07 16.27
N ARG A 139 9.56 9.75 15.12
CA ARG A 139 8.59 10.85 14.93
C ARG A 139 7.80 10.70 13.62
N PRO A 140 6.49 10.45 13.71
CA PRO A 140 5.64 10.48 12.54
C PRO A 140 5.45 11.92 12.05
N ALA A 141 5.32 12.11 10.74
CA ALA A 141 5.08 13.41 10.12
C ALA A 141 3.99 13.29 9.05
N LEU A 142 3.15 14.33 8.94
CA LEU A 142 2.22 14.47 7.82
C LEU A 142 3.03 14.65 6.53
N SER A 143 2.83 13.74 5.58
CA SER A 143 3.71 13.60 4.41
C SER A 143 2.90 13.38 3.15
N TYR A 144 3.37 13.98 2.06
CA TYR A 144 2.96 13.60 0.71
C TYR A 144 3.87 12.48 0.20
N THR A 145 3.29 11.34 -0.13
CA THR A 145 3.95 10.29 -0.92
C THR A 145 3.58 10.49 -2.38
N VAL A 146 4.52 10.98 -3.17
CA VAL A 146 4.34 11.20 -4.62
C VAL A 146 5.04 10.09 -5.38
N MET A 147 4.29 9.35 -6.20
CA MET A 147 4.84 8.40 -7.15
C MET A 147 4.85 9.02 -8.55
N LEU A 148 5.98 8.98 -9.22
CA LEU A 148 6.16 9.46 -10.58
C LEU A 148 6.64 8.34 -11.48
N LYS A 149 6.03 8.21 -12.66
CA LYS A 149 6.48 7.32 -13.72
C LYS A 149 6.82 8.15 -14.96
N GLY A 150 8.09 8.15 -15.31
CA GLY A 150 8.60 8.78 -16.52
C GLY A 150 8.54 7.85 -17.74
N LYS A 151 8.63 8.45 -18.91
CA LYS A 151 8.92 7.72 -20.15
C LYS A 151 10.27 7.01 -20.04
N PRO A 152 10.38 5.74 -20.47
CA PRO A 152 11.64 5.01 -20.40
C PRO A 152 12.76 5.68 -21.22
N VAL A 153 13.98 5.68 -20.67
CA VAL A 153 15.19 6.18 -21.33
C VAL A 153 16.13 5.00 -21.54
N ASN A 154 16.56 4.74 -22.79
CA ASN A 154 17.43 3.59 -23.12
C ASN A 154 16.92 2.25 -22.55
N TYR A 155 15.60 2.02 -22.63
CA TYR A 155 14.92 0.84 -22.09
C TYR A 155 14.94 0.70 -20.57
N ALA A 156 15.41 1.72 -19.83
CA ALA A 156 15.32 1.79 -18.38
C ALA A 156 14.06 2.56 -17.95
N SER A 157 13.38 2.07 -16.92
CA SER A 157 12.26 2.77 -16.28
C SER A 157 12.76 3.96 -15.49
N TYR A 158 12.19 5.14 -15.75
CA TYR A 158 12.55 6.39 -15.08
C TYR A 158 11.44 6.86 -14.13
N GLY A 159 11.81 7.44 -13.00
CA GLY A 159 10.88 7.97 -11.99
C GLY A 159 11.07 7.29 -10.63
N GLY A 160 10.04 7.25 -9.81
CA GLY A 160 10.11 6.64 -8.48
C GLY A 160 9.18 7.27 -7.46
N ILE A 161 9.55 7.17 -6.20
CA ILE A 161 8.80 7.65 -5.05
C ILE A 161 9.56 8.81 -4.40
N VAL A 162 8.83 9.88 -4.09
CA VAL A 162 9.31 11.00 -3.29
C VAL A 162 8.39 11.16 -2.08
N LEU A 163 8.96 11.12 -0.89
CA LEU A 163 8.27 11.44 0.35
C LEU A 163 8.61 12.88 0.74
N ILE A 164 7.60 13.72 0.90
CA ILE A 164 7.75 15.15 1.13
C ILE A 164 7.01 15.51 2.42
N ASP A 165 7.66 16.23 3.33
CA ASP A 165 7.02 16.78 4.52
C ASP A 165 5.93 17.77 4.10
N ALA A 166 4.69 17.54 4.51
CA ALA A 166 3.55 18.33 4.06
C ALA A 166 3.46 19.71 4.74
N GLU A 167 4.30 19.97 5.74
CA GLU A 167 4.40 21.27 6.40
C GLU A 167 5.55 22.12 5.88
N SER A 168 6.74 21.55 5.73
CA SER A 168 7.97 22.26 5.35
C SER A 168 8.28 22.17 3.86
N GLY A 169 7.74 21.15 3.18
CA GLY A 169 8.08 20.83 1.81
C GLY A 169 9.47 20.23 1.63
N GLU A 170 10.09 19.76 2.71
CA GLU A 170 11.37 19.04 2.69
C GLU A 170 11.20 17.67 2.03
N ILE A 171 12.12 17.31 1.12
CA ILE A 171 12.18 15.94 0.58
C ILE A 171 12.85 15.06 1.62
N MET A 172 12.06 14.20 2.23
CA MET A 172 12.50 13.30 3.30
C MET A 172 13.04 11.98 2.76
N LEU A 173 12.49 11.52 1.64
CA LEU A 173 12.97 10.33 0.94
C LEU A 173 12.81 10.52 -0.57
N LYS A 174 13.82 10.05 -1.29
CA LYS A 174 13.78 9.87 -2.74
C LYS A 174 14.27 8.46 -3.07
N SER A 175 13.43 7.67 -3.71
CA SER A 175 13.77 6.34 -4.23
C SER A 175 13.41 6.28 -5.70
N GLY A 176 14.39 5.98 -6.55
CA GLY A 176 14.25 6.06 -7.99
C GLY A 176 14.45 4.74 -8.72
N TYR A 177 13.81 4.65 -9.87
CA TYR A 177 14.15 3.77 -10.98
C TYR A 177 14.88 4.65 -12.03
N ASN A 178 15.97 4.16 -12.62
CA ASN A 178 16.99 4.94 -13.37
C ASN A 178 16.48 6.01 -14.33
#